data_AF-A0A3D4IQ42-F1
#
_entry.id   AF-A0A3D4IQ42-F1
#
_cell.length_a   1.000
_cell.length_b   1.000
_cell.length_c   1.000
_cell.angle_alpha   90.00
_cell.angle_beta   90.00
_cell.angle_gamma   90.00
#
_symmetry.space_group_name_H-M   'P 1'
#
loop_
_entity.id
_entity.type
_entity.pdbx_description
1 polymer ?
#
loop_
_entity_poly.entity_id
_entity_poly.type
_entity_poly.pdbx_seq_one_letter_code
_entity_poly.pdbx_strand_id
1 'polypeptide(L)'
;MQEIGVKPANASVKDLGIQDGKAHWNLPPAALAKIAVALGQATVSSTGAIAIDTGEFTGRSPKDKFTVKDELTKDSVWWNNFNIPFSPEHFEKLHKKVVNYFNGKEFYVRDVYACADPRYRMNIRVVTELPSSNLFASNMFLRPTADE
;
A
#
# COMPACT_ATOMS: atom_id res chain seq x y z
N MET A 1 12.78 -3.63 14.21
CA MET A 1 12.63 -3.27 12.79
C MET A 1 13.78 -3.82 11.97
N GLN A 2 13.47 -4.72 11.04
CA GLN A 2 14.38 -5.21 10.02
C GLN A 2 13.87 -4.73 8.66
N GLU A 3 14.68 -3.96 7.93
CA GLU A 3 14.34 -3.48 6.58
C GLU A 3 15.27 -4.15 5.57
N ILE A 4 14.70 -4.87 4.60
CA ILE A 4 15.42 -5.70 3.62
C ILE A 4 15.03 -5.25 2.22
N GLY A 5 16.00 -5.13 1.31
CA GLY A 5 15.74 -4.79 -0.10
C GLY A 5 16.24 -3.40 -0.48
N VAL A 6 15.90 -2.97 -1.70
CA VAL A 6 16.32 -1.68 -2.26
C VAL A 6 15.36 -0.60 -1.79
N LYS A 7 15.86 0.46 -1.15
CA LYS A 7 15.06 1.61 -0.69
C LYS A 7 15.90 2.89 -0.69
N PRO A 8 15.28 4.07 -0.70
CA PRO A 8 16.01 5.33 -0.55
C PRO A 8 16.80 5.37 0.76
N ALA A 9 18.01 5.95 0.75
CA ALA A 9 18.94 5.94 1.89
C ALA A 9 18.32 6.50 3.19
N ASN A 10 17.50 7.53 3.08
CA ASN A 10 16.87 8.22 4.21
C ASN A 10 15.40 7.83 4.45
N ALA A 11 14.93 6.73 3.86
CA ALA A 11 13.56 6.26 4.05
C ALA A 11 13.49 5.20 5.15
N SER A 12 12.52 5.30 6.06
CA SER A 12 12.14 4.20 6.96
C SER A 12 10.62 4.09 7.07
N VAL A 13 10.13 2.89 7.36
CA VAL A 13 8.72 2.71 7.76
C VAL A 13 8.44 3.19 9.18
N LYS A 14 9.49 3.46 9.97
CA LYS A 14 9.34 4.13 11.27
C LYS A 14 8.77 5.54 11.15
N ASP A 15 9.03 6.21 10.03
CA ASP A 15 8.46 7.53 9.72
C ASP A 15 6.94 7.48 9.55
N LEU A 16 6.40 6.29 9.25
CA LEU A 16 4.96 6.00 9.19
C LEU A 16 4.38 5.56 10.55
N GLY A 17 5.19 5.57 11.61
CA GLY A 17 4.82 5.14 12.95
C GLY A 17 5.02 3.64 13.24
N ILE A 18 5.42 2.82 12.25
CA ILE A 18 5.65 1.37 12.45
C ILE A 18 7.02 1.17 13.08
N GLN A 19 7.06 0.82 14.37
CA GLN A 19 8.29 0.80 15.16
C GLN A 19 9.05 -0.52 15.08
N ASP A 20 8.34 -1.64 14.89
CA ASP A 20 8.90 -2.97 14.85
C ASP A 20 8.28 -3.87 13.77
N GLY A 21 8.99 -4.91 13.35
CA GLY A 21 8.59 -5.80 12.26
C GLY A 21 9.69 -6.03 11.23
N LYS A 22 9.35 -6.73 10.15
CA LYS A 22 10.21 -7.08 9.03
C LYS A 22 9.62 -6.55 7.72
N ALA A 23 10.21 -5.48 7.20
CA ALA A 23 9.77 -4.80 5.99
C ALA A 23 10.61 -5.23 4.78
N HIS A 24 9.96 -5.80 3.77
CA HIS A 24 10.59 -6.13 2.48
C HIS A 24 10.32 -5.04 1.45
N TRP A 25 11.37 -4.32 1.08
CA TRP A 25 11.34 -3.19 0.16
C TRP A 25 11.56 -3.61 -1.29
N ASN A 26 10.68 -3.12 -2.16
CA ASN A 26 10.81 -3.16 -3.61
C ASN A 26 11.15 -4.54 -4.18
N LEU A 27 10.62 -5.62 -3.58
CA LEU A 27 10.86 -6.98 -4.07
C LEU A 27 10.46 -7.12 -5.55
N PRO A 28 11.21 -7.89 -6.36
CA PRO A 28 10.84 -8.13 -7.74
C PRO A 28 9.46 -8.82 -7.86
N PRO A 29 8.67 -8.54 -8.90
CA PRO A 29 7.37 -9.19 -9.13
C PRO A 29 7.40 -10.72 -9.03
N ALA A 30 8.43 -11.36 -9.59
CA ALA A 30 8.60 -12.81 -9.53
C ALA A 30 8.82 -13.34 -8.11
N ALA A 31 9.49 -12.58 -7.24
CA ALA A 31 9.67 -12.95 -5.84
C ALA A 31 8.34 -12.85 -5.08
N LEU A 32 7.58 -11.78 -5.28
CA LEU A 32 6.26 -11.60 -4.67
C LEU A 32 5.28 -12.69 -5.10
N ALA A 33 5.27 -13.06 -6.39
CA ALA A 33 4.43 -14.14 -6.89
C ALA A 33 4.79 -15.49 -6.23
N LYS A 34 6.08 -15.81 -6.12
CA LYS A 34 6.54 -17.02 -5.43
C LYS A 34 6.15 -17.04 -3.96
N ILE A 35 6.31 -15.92 -3.25
CA ILE A 35 5.93 -15.82 -1.84
C ILE A 35 4.42 -15.97 -1.67
N ALA A 36 3.61 -15.31 -2.51
CA ALA A 36 2.15 -15.42 -2.47
C ALA A 36 1.68 -16.87 -2.63
N VAL A 37 2.27 -17.61 -3.59
CA VAL A 37 1.96 -19.05 -3.79
C VAL A 37 2.44 -19.89 -2.60
N ALA A 38 3.65 -19.64 -2.09
CA ALA A 38 4.19 -20.38 -0.95
C ALA A 38 3.38 -20.18 0.34
N LEU A 39 2.76 -19.01 0.51
CA LEU A 39 1.86 -18.71 1.63
C LEU A 39 0.43 -19.22 1.41
N GLY A 40 0.14 -19.90 0.29
CA GLY A 40 -1.20 -20.36 -0.04
C GLY A 40 -2.20 -19.23 -0.37
N GLN A 41 -1.71 -18.03 -0.64
CA GLN A 41 -2.53 -16.84 -0.95
C GLN A 41 -2.81 -16.68 -2.45
N ALA A 42 -2.17 -17.50 -3.28
CA ALA A 42 -2.30 -17.49 -4.72
C ALA A 42 -2.11 -18.90 -5.30
N THR A 43 -2.71 -19.15 -6.46
CA THR A 43 -2.44 -20.35 -7.27
C THR A 43 -1.82 -19.96 -8.61
N VAL A 44 -1.10 -20.88 -9.25
CA VAL A 44 -0.52 -20.65 -10.58
C VAL A 44 -1.48 -21.18 -11.63
N SER A 45 -1.89 -20.33 -12.57
CA SER A 45 -2.72 -20.71 -13.71
C SER A 45 -1.93 -21.47 -14.77
N SER A 46 -2.62 -22.08 -15.74
CA SER A 46 -2.00 -22.76 -16.89
C SER A 46 -1.12 -21.86 -17.76
N THR A 47 -1.28 -20.53 -17.66
CA THR A 47 -0.49 -19.53 -18.40
C THR A 47 0.72 -19.02 -17.61
N GLY A 48 0.91 -19.47 -16.37
CA GLY A 48 1.98 -19.01 -15.48
C GLY A 48 1.65 -17.73 -14.70
N ALA A 49 0.52 -17.06 -14.97
CA ALA A 49 0.02 -15.98 -14.13
C ALA A 49 -0.47 -16.53 -12.78
N ILE A 50 -0.29 -15.76 -11.70
CA ILE A 50 -0.92 -16.08 -10.42
C ILE A 50 -2.38 -15.65 -10.40
N ALA A 51 -3.25 -16.45 -9.76
CA ALA A 51 -4.63 -16.11 -9.47
C ALA A 51 -4.83 -16.01 -7.96
N ILE A 52 -5.56 -14.98 -7.52
CA ILE A 52 -5.88 -14.71 -6.12
C ILE A 52 -7.40 -14.68 -5.95
N ASP A 53 -7.86 -15.04 -4.75
CA ASP A 53 -9.25 -14.85 -4.32
C ASP A 53 -9.30 -13.72 -3.30
N THR A 54 -10.11 -12.69 -3.56
CA THR A 54 -10.28 -11.53 -2.67
C THR A 54 -11.40 -11.73 -1.65
N GLY A 55 -12.03 -12.91 -1.64
CA GLY A 55 -13.09 -13.29 -0.71
C GLY A 55 -14.38 -12.52 -0.98
N GLU A 56 -15.00 -12.03 0.09
CA GLU A 56 -16.27 -11.30 0.04
C GLU A 56 -16.22 -10.05 -0.85
N PHE A 57 -15.08 -9.35 -0.86
CA PHE A 57 -14.92 -8.09 -1.58
C PHE A 57 -14.38 -8.32 -2.99
N THR A 58 -15.30 -8.54 -3.93
CA THR A 58 -15.00 -8.73 -5.37
C THR A 58 -15.02 -7.42 -6.18
N GLY A 59 -15.25 -6.29 -5.51
CA GLY A 59 -15.35 -4.98 -6.14
C GLY A 59 -15.09 -3.84 -5.15
N ARG A 60 -15.40 -2.61 -5.57
CA ARG A 60 -15.28 -1.43 -4.71
C ARG A 60 -16.41 -1.43 -3.67
N SER A 61 -16.13 -0.81 -2.52
CA SER A 61 -17.13 -0.49 -1.49
C SER A 61 -17.32 1.03 -1.38
N PRO A 62 -18.10 1.67 -2.28
CA PRO A 62 -18.25 3.13 -2.30
C PRO A 62 -18.76 3.74 -0.99
N LYS A 63 -19.55 2.99 -0.23
CA LYS A 63 -20.13 3.43 1.05
C LYS A 63 -19.12 3.44 2.20
N ASP A 64 -17.97 2.80 2.01
CA ASP A 64 -16.87 2.73 3.00
C ASP A 64 -15.68 3.61 2.59
N LYS A 65 -15.88 4.50 1.61
CA LYS A 65 -14.90 5.53 1.24
C LYS A 65 -15.17 6.79 2.05
N PHE A 66 -14.16 7.22 2.78
CA PHE A 66 -14.20 8.43 3.60
C PHE A 66 -13.09 9.40 3.21
N THR A 67 -13.27 10.69 3.51
CA THR A 67 -12.24 11.71 3.38
C THR A 67 -12.20 12.53 4.67
N VAL A 68 -11.02 12.66 5.27
CA VAL A 68 -10.84 13.43 6.51
C VAL A 68 -11.25 14.87 6.25
N LYS A 69 -12.16 15.40 7.07
CA LYS A 69 -12.59 16.79 7.01
C LYS A 69 -11.79 17.59 8.02
N ASP A 70 -10.70 18.19 7.57
CA ASP A 70 -9.78 19.03 8.34
C ASP A 70 -9.72 20.44 7.74
N GLU A 71 -8.80 21.27 8.23
CA GLU A 71 -8.62 22.64 7.76
C GLU A 71 -8.20 22.74 6.28
N LEU A 72 -7.57 21.71 5.71
CA LEU A 72 -7.14 21.69 4.32
C LEU A 72 -8.27 21.25 3.38
N THR A 73 -9.10 20.32 3.82
CA THR A 73 -10.11 19.69 2.98
C THR A 73 -11.51 20.29 3.11
N LYS A 74 -11.82 20.95 4.24
CA LYS A 74 -13.18 21.39 4.57
C LYS A 74 -13.85 22.23 3.49
N ASP A 75 -13.10 23.09 2.80
CA ASP A 75 -13.60 24.02 1.79
C ASP A 75 -13.20 23.62 0.35
N SER A 76 -12.29 22.65 0.19
CA SER A 76 -11.74 22.25 -1.11
C SER A 76 -12.34 20.95 -1.65
N VAL A 77 -12.88 20.09 -0.78
CA VAL A 77 -13.51 18.83 -1.18
C VAL A 77 -14.99 19.02 -1.48
N TRP A 78 -15.46 18.44 -2.59
CA TRP A 78 -16.87 18.41 -2.93
C TRP A 78 -17.63 17.36 -2.09
N TRP A 79 -18.13 17.76 -0.93
CA TRP A 79 -18.84 16.89 0.02
C TRP A 79 -20.21 16.46 -0.51
N ASN A 80 -20.49 15.15 -0.47
CA ASN A 80 -21.77 14.55 -0.91
C ASN A 80 -21.90 13.11 -0.36
N ASN A 81 -22.89 12.33 -0.83
CA ASN A 81 -23.12 10.93 -0.42
C ASN A 81 -22.01 9.94 -0.86
N PHE A 82 -20.98 10.41 -1.56
CA PHE A 82 -19.83 9.63 -2.02
C PHE A 82 -18.50 10.12 -1.41
N ASN A 83 -18.31 11.43 -1.22
CA ASN A 83 -17.22 12.01 -0.45
C ASN A 83 -17.69 12.20 0.99
N ILE A 84 -17.68 11.11 1.75
CA ILE A 84 -18.25 11.07 3.10
C ILE A 84 -17.22 11.69 4.07
N PRO A 85 -17.58 12.72 4.86
CA PRO A 85 -16.65 13.34 5.79
C PRO A 85 -16.30 12.40 6.95
N PHE A 86 -15.05 12.43 7.38
CA PHE A 86 -14.56 11.68 8.53
C PHE A 86 -13.84 12.61 9.49
N SER A 87 -14.07 12.45 10.79
CA SER A 87 -13.43 13.36 11.75
C SER A 87 -11.93 13.07 11.85
N PRO A 88 -11.08 14.10 11.98
CA PRO A 88 -9.64 13.91 12.20
C PRO A 88 -9.34 13.03 13.42
N GLU A 89 -10.11 13.18 14.50
CA GLU A 89 -9.93 12.39 15.74
C GLU A 89 -10.24 10.90 15.53
N HIS A 90 -11.27 10.57 14.75
CA HIS A 90 -11.61 9.20 14.42
C HIS A 90 -10.62 8.58 13.44
N PHE A 91 -10.16 9.36 12.46
CA PHE A 91 -9.05 8.97 11.59
C PHE A 91 -7.83 8.61 12.42
N GLU A 92 -7.46 9.43 13.39
CA GLU A 92 -6.25 9.19 14.15
C GLU A 92 -6.30 7.96 15.04
N LYS A 93 -7.49 7.64 15.57
CA LYS A 93 -7.73 6.36 16.25
C LYS A 93 -7.60 5.17 15.30
N LEU A 94 -8.14 5.27 14.08
CA LEU A 94 -8.05 4.21 13.08
C LEU A 94 -6.62 4.02 12.57
N HIS A 95 -5.95 5.12 12.23
CA HIS A 95 -4.57 5.13 11.77
C HIS A 95 -3.64 4.50 12.80
N LYS A 96 -3.74 4.88 14.09
CA LYS A 96 -2.97 4.23 15.17
C LYS A 96 -3.24 2.74 15.28
N LYS A 97 -4.49 2.28 15.10
CA LYS A 97 -4.81 0.84 15.09
C LYS A 97 -4.13 0.11 13.94
N VAL A 98 -4.16 0.68 12.73
CA VAL A 98 -3.52 0.10 11.54
C VAL A 98 -2.00 0.07 11.70
N VAL A 99 -1.37 1.16 12.12
CA VAL A 99 0.07 1.21 12.39
C VAL A 99 0.48 0.17 13.44
N ASN A 100 -0.27 0.10 14.54
CA ASN A 100 -0.01 -0.88 15.59
C ASN A 100 -0.18 -2.33 15.12
N TYR A 101 -1.10 -2.59 14.19
CA TYR A 101 -1.28 -3.92 13.60
C TYR A 101 -0.04 -4.41 12.86
N PHE A 102 0.71 -3.51 12.22
CA PHE A 102 1.95 -3.86 11.52
C PHE A 102 3.13 -4.14 12.46
N ASN A 103 3.08 -3.68 13.72
CA ASN A 103 4.18 -3.92 14.65
C ASN A 103 4.38 -5.43 14.89
N GLY A 104 5.62 -5.88 14.73
CA GLY A 104 6.00 -7.29 14.92
C GLY A 104 5.61 -8.22 13.75
N LYS A 105 5.05 -7.69 12.65
CA LYS A 105 4.71 -8.47 11.45
C LYS A 105 5.81 -8.44 10.40
N GLU A 106 5.73 -9.38 9.47
CA GLU A 106 6.41 -9.33 8.18
C GLU A 106 5.48 -8.70 7.14
N PHE A 107 5.96 -7.72 6.38
CA PHE A 107 5.16 -6.96 5.41
C PHE A 107 6.02 -6.44 4.26
N TYR A 108 5.36 -5.87 3.26
CA TYR A 108 5.97 -5.48 1.99
C TYR A 108 5.79 -4.00 1.74
N VAL A 109 6.87 -3.35 1.32
CA VAL A 109 6.92 -1.91 1.03
C VAL A 109 7.32 -1.73 -0.42
N ARG A 110 6.63 -0.84 -1.13
CA ARG A 110 6.99 -0.48 -2.48
C ARG A 110 6.91 1.02 -2.69
N ASP A 111 7.97 1.57 -3.24
CA ASP A 111 7.98 2.94 -3.75
C ASP A 111 7.66 2.89 -5.25
N VAL A 112 6.63 3.64 -5.63
CA VAL A 112 6.14 3.79 -7.01
C VAL A 112 5.83 5.26 -7.27
N TYR A 113 5.52 5.61 -8.51
CA TYR A 113 4.93 6.92 -8.81
C TYR A 113 3.73 6.80 -9.75
N ALA A 114 2.84 7.78 -9.64
CA ALA A 114 1.74 8.01 -10.55
C ALA A 114 2.04 9.23 -11.44
N CYS A 115 1.54 9.20 -12.68
CA CYS A 115 1.84 10.15 -13.76
C CYS A 115 3.26 10.00 -14.33
N ALA A 116 3.35 9.89 -15.66
CA ALA A 116 4.60 9.67 -16.39
C ALA A 116 5.39 10.97 -16.63
N ASP A 117 4.74 12.13 -16.58
CA ASP A 117 5.42 13.42 -16.72
C ASP A 117 6.17 13.76 -15.42
N PRO A 118 7.51 13.90 -15.44
CA PRO A 118 8.29 14.18 -14.24
C PRO A 118 7.88 15.47 -13.51
N ARG A 119 7.25 16.43 -14.20
CA ARG A 119 6.80 17.70 -13.61
C ARG A 119 5.58 17.53 -12.71
N TYR A 120 4.78 16.49 -12.95
CA TYR A 120 3.50 16.25 -12.30
C TYR A 120 3.44 14.89 -11.59
N ARG A 121 4.54 14.14 -11.58
CA ARG A 121 4.58 12.83 -10.95
C ARG A 121 4.36 12.95 -9.45
N MET A 122 3.62 12.00 -8.91
CA MET A 122 3.40 11.85 -7.48
C MET A 122 4.11 10.61 -6.98
N ASN A 123 5.05 10.78 -6.06
CA ASN A 123 5.72 9.67 -5.39
C ASN A 123 4.75 9.03 -4.38
N ILE A 124 4.64 7.72 -4.41
CA ILE A 124 3.71 6.94 -3.59
C ILE A 124 4.48 5.82 -2.92
N ARG A 125 4.36 5.72 -1.60
CA ARG A 125 4.81 4.57 -0.82
C ARG A 125 3.62 3.69 -0.48
N VAL A 126 3.67 2.44 -0.92
CA VAL A 126 2.63 1.43 -0.69
C VAL A 126 3.14 0.42 0.33
N VAL A 127 2.46 0.34 1.48
CA VAL A 127 2.76 -0.63 2.54
C VAL A 127 1.61 -1.64 2.64
N THR A 128 1.92 -2.92 2.51
CA THR A 128 0.93 -4.00 2.47
C THR A 128 1.39 -5.20 3.27
N GLU A 129 0.48 -5.84 4.00
CA GLU A 129 0.76 -7.13 4.62
C GLU A 129 0.90 -8.26 3.59
N LEU A 130 0.14 -8.20 2.50
CA LEU A 130 0.10 -9.27 1.50
C LEU A 130 1.08 -9.03 0.34
N PRO A 131 1.84 -10.04 -0.11
CA PRO A 131 2.72 -9.95 -1.28
C PRO A 131 1.94 -9.72 -2.58
N SER A 132 0.74 -10.29 -2.71
CA SER A 132 -0.14 -10.10 -3.88
C SER A 132 -0.60 -8.65 -4.03
N SER A 133 -0.96 -8.00 -2.92
CA SER A 133 -1.30 -6.57 -2.90
C SER A 133 -0.10 -5.69 -3.28
N ASN A 134 1.10 -6.04 -2.82
CA ASN A 134 2.32 -5.33 -3.23
C ASN A 134 2.65 -5.54 -4.72
N LEU A 135 2.40 -6.74 -5.25
CA LEU A 135 2.56 -7.07 -6.66
C LEU A 135 1.57 -6.29 -7.52
N PHE A 136 0.32 -6.16 -7.06
CA PHE A 136 -0.68 -5.32 -7.72
C PHE A 136 -0.19 -3.88 -7.86
N ALA A 137 0.36 -3.28 -6.80
CA ALA A 137 0.94 -1.93 -6.87
C ALA A 137 2.10 -1.84 -7.87
N SER A 138 2.94 -2.88 -7.98
CA SER A 138 4.03 -2.97 -8.96
C SER A 138 3.54 -2.94 -10.41
N ASN A 139 2.37 -3.55 -10.67
CA ASN A 139 1.79 -3.62 -12.01
C ASN A 139 1.03 -2.34 -12.38
N MET A 140 0.36 -1.72 -11.41
CA MET A 140 -0.54 -0.59 -11.66
C MET A 140 0.17 0.77 -11.75
N PHE A 141 1.28 0.93 -11.03
CA PHE A 141 2.02 2.19 -10.97
C PHE A 141 3.35 2.12 -11.72
N LEU A 142 3.95 3.28 -11.97
CA LEU A 142 5.25 3.38 -12.61
C LEU A 142 6.35 3.11 -11.58
N ARG A 143 7.42 2.46 -12.03
CA ARG A 143 8.51 1.96 -11.19
C ARG A 143 9.69 2.93 -11.27
N PRO A 144 10.24 3.39 -10.12
CA PRO A 144 11.51 4.09 -10.08
C PRO A 144 12.63 3.24 -10.68
N THR A 145 13.63 3.90 -11.24
CA THR A 145 14.91 3.26 -11.56
C THR A 145 15.70 3.02 -10.27
N ALA A 146 16.85 2.33 -10.36
CA ALA A 146 17.69 2.09 -9.18
C ALA A 146 18.35 3.37 -8.64
N ASP A 147 18.49 4.40 -9.48
CA ASP A 147 19.09 5.69 -9.13
C ASP A 147 18.07 6.70 -8.58
N GLU A 148 16.76 6.37 -8.64
CA GLU A 148 15.64 7.18 -8.16
C GLU A 148 15.06 6.66 -6.85
#